data_AF-A0A7G6Z199-F1
#
_entry.id   AF-A0A7G6Z199-F1
#
_cell.length_a   1.000
_cell.length_b   1.000
_cell.length_c   1.000
_cell.angle_alpha   90.00
_cell.angle_beta   90.00
_cell.angle_gamma   90.00
#
_symmetry.space_group_name_H-M   'P 1'
#
loop_
_entity.id
_entity.type
_entity.pdbx_description
1 polymer ?
#
loop_
_entity_poly.entity_id
_entity_poly.type
_entity_poly.pdbx_seq_one_letter_code
_entity_poly.pdbx_strand_id
1 'polypeptide(L)'
;MSDHPPTAPATVVGATTTSPKGPRHPVDEVPPLRRLLPLGLQHVLAMYAGAVAVPLVIGTALIEAGRLDPGALPHLITADLFVAGIGAVLQSVGVWRVGARLPLMQGCTFASVGPMITIGTEHGVGAIYGSVIMCGLMMFALAPVFSQLVRFFPPLVTGTVILVIGLSLMSVAGGWVIDGATDGAPPVNVALAAGTLAVIVLIERFAPPALGRLSILLGLVVGTLAAVPLGLVDVSGVGEQPWVGFSTPFQFGLPTFPAAAVISMLIVGLVIMTETTGDIVAVSEIVDRPLTPRRLADGLRADGLTTVLGGVFNTFPYTAFAQNVGLVSITGVKSRWVATCAGVMLIALGLVPKLGAVVEAVPLAVLGGAGVALFGIVAASGVRTLSTVRFTDRNVLVVALAVGVGLLPTVSPTIYERFPSWFTIVFDSGISAGAIVAIALNLLLGGERGARGGRGATEGPSAHDAVRGAQLAADPEPPTR
;
A
#
# COMPACT_ATOMS: atom_id res chain seq x y z
N MET A 1 40.06 -70.49 22.47
CA MET A 1 38.62 -70.79 22.49
C MET A 1 38.02 -69.98 23.63
N SER A 2 37.28 -68.92 23.27
CA SER A 2 36.30 -68.16 24.08
C SER A 2 36.63 -67.75 25.53
N ASP A 3 37.00 -66.47 25.71
CA ASP A 3 36.82 -65.70 26.95
C ASP A 3 35.40 -65.13 27.01
N HIS A 4 34.66 -65.39 28.10
CA HIS A 4 33.52 -64.58 28.56
C HIS A 4 33.20 -64.85 30.05
N PRO A 5 33.10 -63.82 30.91
CA PRO A 5 32.41 -63.90 32.19
C PRO A 5 30.93 -63.43 32.08
N PRO A 6 30.06 -63.76 33.07
CA PRO A 6 28.62 -63.60 32.95
C PRO A 6 28.12 -62.17 33.20
N THR A 7 27.01 -61.85 32.54
CA THR A 7 26.29 -60.58 32.50
C THR A 7 25.58 -60.24 33.80
N ALA A 8 25.76 -58.99 34.28
CA ALA A 8 24.87 -58.36 35.26
C ALA A 8 23.76 -57.56 34.54
N PRO A 9 22.53 -57.47 35.08
CA PRO A 9 21.44 -56.78 34.40
C PRO A 9 21.59 -55.26 34.57
N ALA A 10 21.73 -54.56 33.44
CA ALA A 10 21.68 -53.10 33.40
C ALA A 10 20.23 -52.63 33.56
N THR A 11 19.95 -51.95 34.67
CA THR A 11 18.76 -51.12 34.88
C THR A 11 18.66 -50.06 33.80
N VAL A 12 17.65 -50.17 32.93
CA VAL A 12 17.24 -49.11 32.00
C VAL A 12 16.47 -48.06 32.78
N VAL A 13 17.16 -47.02 33.24
CA VAL A 13 16.51 -45.77 33.64
C VAL A 13 16.44 -44.89 32.40
N GLY A 14 15.27 -44.87 31.76
CA GLY A 14 14.95 -43.94 30.69
C GLY A 14 14.86 -42.51 31.24
N ALA A 15 15.98 -41.79 31.21
CA ALA A 15 15.96 -40.34 31.27
C ALA A 15 15.60 -39.83 29.87
N THR A 16 14.33 -39.50 29.65
CA THR A 16 13.92 -38.63 28.54
C THR A 16 14.58 -37.27 28.74
N THR A 17 15.76 -37.09 28.17
CA THR A 17 16.37 -35.78 28.00
C THR A 17 15.49 -35.00 27.02
N THR A 18 14.66 -34.11 27.56
CA THR A 18 14.03 -33.06 26.77
C THR A 18 15.14 -32.23 26.12
N SER A 19 15.34 -32.38 24.82
CA SER A 19 16.22 -31.48 24.06
C SER A 19 15.81 -30.02 24.36
N PRO A 20 16.78 -29.12 24.65
CA PRO A 20 16.46 -27.71 24.79
C PRO A 20 15.90 -27.23 23.45
N LYS A 21 14.72 -26.59 23.47
CA LYS A 21 14.19 -25.87 22.31
C LYS A 21 15.30 -24.93 21.82
N GLY A 22 15.73 -25.09 20.57
CA GLY A 22 16.74 -24.21 19.96
C GLY A 22 16.35 -22.73 20.07
N PRO A 23 17.30 -21.80 19.83
CA PRO A 23 17.06 -20.37 19.93
C PRO A 23 15.80 -19.98 19.16
N ARG A 24 14.89 -19.22 19.78
CA ARG A 24 13.72 -18.69 19.09
C ARG A 24 14.22 -17.76 17.97
N HIS A 25 13.60 -17.84 16.79
CA HIS A 25 13.95 -16.96 15.69
C HIS A 25 13.70 -15.49 16.09
N PRO A 26 14.55 -14.51 15.72
CA PRO A 26 14.40 -13.11 16.13
C PRO A 26 13.02 -12.48 15.83
N VAL A 27 12.37 -12.94 14.76
CA VAL A 27 10.99 -12.55 14.40
C VAL A 27 9.96 -12.93 15.46
N ASP A 28 10.18 -14.04 16.17
CA ASP A 28 9.26 -14.59 17.16
C ASP A 28 9.60 -14.12 18.60
N GLU A 29 10.72 -13.41 18.79
CA GLU A 29 11.11 -12.84 20.08
C GLU A 29 10.23 -11.65 20.45
N VAL A 30 9.84 -11.56 21.73
CA VAL A 30 9.05 -10.44 22.27
C VAL A 30 10.02 -9.47 22.94
N PRO A 31 10.22 -8.25 22.40
CA PRO A 31 11.00 -7.23 23.07
C PRO A 31 10.37 -6.85 24.43
N PRO A 32 11.17 -6.39 25.41
CA PRO A 32 10.63 -5.89 26.66
C PRO A 32 9.71 -4.69 26.40
N LEU A 33 8.67 -4.50 27.22
CA LEU A 33 7.61 -3.51 27.00
C LEU A 33 8.15 -2.08 26.76
N ARG A 34 9.22 -1.70 27.47
CA ARG A 34 9.93 -0.41 27.32
C ARG A 34 10.51 -0.15 25.93
N ARG A 35 10.78 -1.20 25.15
CA ARG A 35 11.19 -1.10 23.73
C ARG A 35 10.02 -1.35 22.80
N LEU A 36 9.13 -2.27 23.16
CA LEU A 36 7.98 -2.65 22.36
C LEU A 36 7.05 -1.47 22.08
N LEU A 37 6.71 -0.68 23.11
CA LEU A 37 5.77 0.44 22.97
C LEU A 37 6.30 1.55 22.05
N PRO A 38 7.53 2.11 22.25
CA PRO A 38 8.05 3.14 21.33
C PRO A 38 8.22 2.64 19.89
N LEU A 39 8.62 1.38 19.70
CA LEU A 39 8.77 0.80 18.37
C LEU A 39 7.41 0.57 17.69
N GLY A 40 6.40 0.10 18.43
CA GLY A 40 5.04 -0.02 17.93
C GLY A 40 4.47 1.34 17.53
N LEU A 41 4.66 2.35 18.38
CA LEU A 41 4.26 3.73 18.08
C LEU A 41 4.96 4.26 16.83
N GLN A 42 6.25 3.95 16.63
CA GLN A 42 6.96 4.34 15.42
C GLN A 42 6.32 3.75 14.16
N HIS A 43 5.87 2.48 14.19
CA HIS A 43 5.16 1.88 13.07
C HIS A 43 3.82 2.58 12.79
N VAL A 44 3.06 2.91 13.84
CA VAL A 44 1.80 3.67 13.72
C VAL A 44 2.06 5.03 13.08
N LEU A 45 2.98 5.80 13.64
CA LEU A 45 3.27 7.17 13.17
C LEU A 45 3.81 7.17 11.74
N ALA A 46 4.62 6.18 11.35
CA ALA A 46 5.16 6.06 9.99
C ALA A 46 4.07 5.79 8.93
N MET A 47 2.97 5.12 9.29
CA MET A 47 1.88 4.83 8.35
C MET A 47 0.69 5.78 8.45
N TYR A 48 0.56 6.53 9.55
CA TYR A 48 -0.65 7.30 9.88
C TYR A 48 -1.10 8.22 8.74
N ALA A 49 -0.18 9.00 8.15
CA ALA A 49 -0.51 9.89 7.04
C ALA A 49 -1.05 9.14 5.81
N GLY A 50 -0.47 7.98 5.49
CA GLY A 50 -0.93 7.15 4.37
C GLY A 50 -2.24 6.42 4.67
N ALA A 51 -2.43 5.95 5.91
CA ALA A 51 -3.66 5.29 6.35
C ALA A 51 -4.85 6.24 6.23
N VAL A 52 -4.73 7.47 6.76
CA VAL A 52 -5.84 8.43 6.74
C VAL A 52 -6.08 9.04 5.35
N ALA A 53 -5.10 9.00 4.46
CA ALA A 53 -5.24 9.55 3.11
C ALA A 53 -6.35 8.86 2.30
N VAL A 54 -6.41 7.52 2.26
CA VAL A 54 -7.41 6.80 1.44
C VAL A 54 -8.87 7.13 1.84
N PRO A 55 -9.25 7.07 3.13
CA PRO A 55 -10.57 7.52 3.59
C PRO A 55 -10.89 8.96 3.23
N LEU A 56 -9.92 9.88 3.35
CA LEU A 56 -10.10 11.27 2.98
C LEU A 56 -10.37 11.43 1.48
N VAL A 57 -9.52 10.84 0.63
CA VAL A 57 -9.65 10.94 -0.83
C VAL A 57 -11.01 10.44 -1.30
N ILE A 58 -11.40 9.24 -0.86
CA ILE A 58 -12.66 8.64 -1.31
C ILE A 58 -13.84 9.36 -0.66
N GLY A 59 -13.75 9.69 0.63
CA GLY A 59 -14.81 10.39 1.35
C GLY A 59 -15.12 11.76 0.75
N THR A 60 -14.11 12.60 0.49
CA THR A 60 -14.31 13.93 -0.12
C THR A 60 -14.90 13.82 -1.52
N ALA A 61 -14.39 12.90 -2.35
CA ALA A 61 -14.92 12.68 -3.69
C ALA A 61 -16.39 12.23 -3.68
N LEU A 62 -16.81 11.41 -2.71
CA LEU A 62 -18.20 10.98 -2.57
C LEU A 62 -19.12 12.06 -2.00
N ILE A 63 -18.59 12.93 -1.13
CA ILE A 63 -19.31 14.12 -0.64
C ILE A 63 -19.56 15.09 -1.79
N GLU A 64 -18.54 15.39 -2.60
CA GLU A 64 -18.64 16.25 -3.78
C GLU A 64 -19.67 15.70 -4.80
N ALA A 65 -19.73 14.38 -4.94
CA ALA A 65 -20.72 13.71 -5.78
C ALA A 65 -22.13 13.60 -5.15
N GLY A 66 -22.34 14.13 -3.94
CA GLY A 66 -23.63 14.06 -3.22
C GLY A 66 -24.02 12.64 -2.81
N ARG A 67 -23.05 11.74 -2.63
CA ARG A 67 -23.24 10.32 -2.28
C ARG A 67 -22.96 10.01 -0.80
N LEU A 68 -22.35 10.94 -0.07
CA LEU A 68 -21.99 10.79 1.33
C LEU A 68 -22.19 12.11 2.09
N ASP A 69 -22.60 12.01 3.35
CA ASP A 69 -22.76 13.17 4.24
C ASP A 69 -21.39 13.66 4.74
N PRO A 70 -21.11 14.98 4.82
CA PRO A 70 -19.83 15.49 5.33
C PRO A 70 -19.44 14.94 6.72
N GLY A 71 -20.42 14.77 7.62
CA GLY A 71 -20.19 14.22 8.96
C GLY A 71 -19.73 12.76 8.99
N ALA A 72 -19.67 12.08 7.85
CA ALA A 72 -19.19 10.71 7.74
C ALA A 72 -17.65 10.59 7.71
N LEU A 73 -16.90 11.66 7.41
CA LEU A 73 -15.44 11.60 7.26
C LEU A 73 -14.73 11.08 8.52
N PRO A 74 -14.99 11.60 9.74
CA PRO A 74 -14.39 11.06 10.96
C PRO A 74 -14.65 9.57 11.15
N HIS A 75 -15.84 9.11 10.76
CA HIS A 75 -16.21 7.71 10.85
C HIS A 75 -15.39 6.85 9.89
N LEU A 76 -15.24 7.27 8.63
CA LEU A 76 -14.41 6.55 7.65
C LEU A 76 -12.95 6.42 8.12
N ILE A 77 -12.40 7.50 8.68
CA ILE A 77 -11.02 7.53 9.20
C ILE A 77 -10.85 6.56 10.37
N THR A 78 -11.74 6.64 11.35
CA THR A 78 -11.66 5.80 12.55
C THR A 78 -11.96 4.32 12.27
N ALA A 79 -12.91 4.04 11.39
CA ALA A 79 -13.18 2.69 10.90
C ALA A 79 -11.97 2.11 10.16
N ASP A 80 -11.30 2.91 9.33
CA ASP A 80 -10.09 2.47 8.64
C ASP A 80 -8.97 2.12 9.62
N LEU A 81 -8.63 3.01 10.57
CA LEU A 81 -7.61 2.74 11.57
C LEU A 81 -7.94 1.49 12.41
N PHE A 82 -9.22 1.29 12.74
CA PHE A 82 -9.68 0.12 13.47
C PHE A 82 -9.43 -1.18 12.70
N VAL A 83 -9.87 -1.26 11.44
CA VAL A 83 -9.70 -2.47 10.62
C VAL A 83 -8.25 -2.68 10.19
N ALA A 84 -7.50 -1.61 9.89
CA ALA A 84 -6.06 -1.65 9.65
C ALA A 84 -5.33 -2.29 10.84
N GLY A 85 -5.71 -1.91 12.07
CA GLY A 85 -5.16 -2.48 13.29
C GLY A 85 -5.49 -3.96 13.45
N ILE A 86 -6.74 -4.37 13.18
CA ILE A 86 -7.14 -5.80 13.18
C ILE A 86 -6.32 -6.57 12.14
N GLY A 87 -6.19 -6.04 10.93
CA GLY A 87 -5.40 -6.64 9.86
C GLY A 87 -3.94 -6.81 10.25
N ALA A 88 -3.32 -5.77 10.82
CA ALA A 88 -1.92 -5.83 11.27
C ALA A 88 -1.72 -6.89 12.36
N VAL A 89 -2.64 -7.01 13.31
CA VAL A 89 -2.63 -8.08 14.32
C VAL A 89 -2.79 -9.46 13.67
N LEU A 90 -3.76 -9.61 12.77
CA LEU A 90 -4.02 -10.85 12.05
C LEU A 90 -2.79 -11.30 11.25
N GLN A 91 -2.13 -10.37 10.55
CA GLN A 91 -0.97 -10.63 9.71
C GLN A 91 0.29 -11.01 10.53
N SER A 92 0.50 -10.31 11.65
CA SER A 92 1.69 -10.49 12.50
C SER A 92 1.58 -11.65 13.50
N VAL A 93 0.43 -11.84 14.14
CA VAL A 93 0.19 -12.94 15.09
C VAL A 93 -0.06 -14.24 14.32
N GLY A 94 -0.93 -14.18 13.31
CA GLY A 94 -1.39 -15.30 12.50
C GLY A 94 -2.26 -16.30 13.26
N VAL A 95 -3.47 -16.57 12.76
CA VAL A 95 -4.43 -17.53 13.29
C VAL A 95 -4.68 -18.62 12.25
N TRP A 96 -4.39 -19.89 12.60
CA TRP A 96 -4.53 -21.03 11.69
C TRP A 96 -3.79 -20.83 10.35
N ARG A 97 -4.53 -20.66 9.24
CA ARG A 97 -4.02 -20.44 7.87
C ARG A 97 -4.19 -18.98 7.42
N VAL A 98 -4.23 -18.06 8.36
CA VAL A 98 -4.43 -16.63 8.10
C VAL A 98 -3.33 -15.88 8.84
N GLY A 99 -2.53 -15.12 8.10
CA GLY A 99 -1.42 -14.32 8.60
C GLY A 99 -0.05 -14.89 8.27
N ALA A 100 0.80 -14.06 7.66
CA ALA A 100 2.16 -14.45 7.27
C ALA A 100 3.11 -14.67 8.47
N ARG A 101 2.75 -14.20 9.67
CA ARG A 101 3.57 -14.25 10.90
C ARG A 101 4.93 -13.54 10.72
N LEU A 102 4.88 -12.38 10.10
CA LEU A 102 6.00 -11.47 9.81
C LEU A 102 5.65 -10.07 10.34
N PRO A 103 6.63 -9.17 10.55
CA PRO A 103 6.39 -7.79 10.99
C PRO A 103 5.77 -6.92 9.88
N LEU A 104 4.56 -7.28 9.46
CA LEU A 104 3.80 -6.61 8.41
C LEU A 104 2.67 -5.79 9.03
N MET A 105 2.62 -4.51 8.67
CA MET A 105 1.45 -3.67 8.90
C MET A 105 0.47 -3.84 7.74
N GLN A 106 -0.81 -3.57 8.00
CA GLN A 106 -1.86 -3.55 7.00
C GLN A 106 -2.43 -2.13 6.92
N GLY A 107 -2.76 -1.69 5.72
CA GLY A 107 -3.43 -0.40 5.49
C GLY A 107 -4.21 -0.43 4.20
N CYS A 108 -5.08 0.55 4.01
CA CYS A 108 -5.84 0.67 2.76
C CYS A 108 -4.91 0.93 1.58
N THR A 109 -5.18 0.27 0.45
CA THR A 109 -4.38 0.44 -0.76
C THR A 109 -4.86 1.64 -1.59
N PHE A 110 -3.89 2.40 -2.07
CA PHE A 110 -4.11 3.45 -3.07
C PHE A 110 -4.58 2.89 -4.43
N ALA A 111 -4.33 1.60 -4.70
CA ALA A 111 -4.76 0.95 -5.94
C ALA A 111 -6.29 0.93 -6.11
N SER A 112 -7.03 1.02 -5.01
CA SER A 112 -8.49 0.95 -5.00
C SER A 112 -9.19 2.29 -5.16
N VAL A 113 -8.47 3.41 -5.00
CA VAL A 113 -9.06 4.76 -4.91
C VAL A 113 -9.86 5.11 -6.16
N GLY A 114 -9.24 5.03 -7.34
CA GLY A 114 -9.91 5.36 -8.61
C GLY A 114 -11.18 4.53 -8.84
N PRO A 115 -11.11 3.19 -8.83
CA PRO A 115 -12.28 2.33 -8.98
C PRO A 115 -13.38 2.62 -7.96
N MET A 116 -13.03 2.87 -6.69
CA MET A 116 -14.01 3.13 -5.64
C MET A 116 -14.74 4.45 -5.82
N ILE A 117 -14.04 5.50 -6.27
CA ILE A 117 -14.67 6.77 -6.62
C ILE A 117 -15.69 6.53 -7.74
N THR A 118 -15.28 5.92 -8.86
CA THR A 118 -16.19 5.65 -9.99
C THR A 118 -17.38 4.77 -9.60
N ILE A 119 -17.15 3.70 -8.82
CA ILE A 119 -18.23 2.83 -8.34
C ILE A 119 -19.19 3.59 -7.42
N GLY A 120 -18.67 4.43 -6.52
CA GLY A 120 -19.50 5.18 -5.59
C GLY A 120 -20.29 6.30 -6.25
N THR A 121 -19.71 7.00 -7.22
CA THR A 121 -20.41 8.05 -7.97
C THR A 121 -21.53 7.47 -8.82
N GLU A 122 -21.30 6.35 -9.50
CA GLU A 122 -22.28 5.71 -10.39
C GLU A 122 -23.32 4.86 -9.64
N HIS A 123 -22.90 4.05 -8.67
CA HIS A 123 -23.74 3.03 -8.02
C HIS A 123 -23.94 3.23 -6.50
N GLY A 124 -23.30 4.22 -5.90
CA GLY A 124 -23.43 4.55 -4.47
C GLY A 124 -22.53 3.72 -3.55
N VAL A 125 -22.47 4.13 -2.28
CA VAL A 125 -21.60 3.56 -1.25
C VAL A 125 -21.86 2.08 -0.96
N GLY A 126 -23.11 1.61 -1.07
CA GLY A 126 -23.42 0.19 -0.90
C GLY A 126 -22.74 -0.70 -1.95
N ALA A 127 -22.56 -0.21 -3.17
CA ALA A 127 -21.87 -0.94 -4.24
C ALA A 127 -20.35 -1.01 -4.00
N ILE A 128 -19.77 0.04 -3.42
CA ILE A 128 -18.39 0.03 -2.96
C ILE A 128 -18.22 -1.13 -1.98
N TYR A 129 -18.96 -1.12 -0.87
CA TYR A 129 -18.75 -2.13 0.18
C TYR A 129 -19.05 -3.55 -0.25
N GLY A 130 -20.07 -3.77 -1.09
CA GLY A 130 -20.33 -5.10 -1.65
C GLY A 130 -19.22 -5.58 -2.60
N SER A 131 -18.68 -4.71 -3.45
CA SER A 131 -17.53 -5.05 -4.30
C SER A 131 -16.25 -5.32 -3.50
N VAL A 132 -16.00 -4.57 -2.41
CA VAL A 132 -14.88 -4.79 -1.48
C VAL A 132 -15.00 -6.13 -0.76
N ILE A 133 -16.19 -6.46 -0.22
CA ILE A 133 -16.44 -7.77 0.40
C ILE A 133 -16.16 -8.90 -0.59
N MET A 134 -16.68 -8.78 -1.81
CA MET A 134 -16.49 -9.81 -2.82
C MET A 134 -15.02 -9.91 -3.27
N CYS A 135 -14.31 -8.79 -3.37
CA CYS A 135 -12.87 -8.78 -3.60
C CYS A 135 -12.12 -9.54 -2.51
N GLY A 136 -12.38 -9.25 -1.24
CA GLY A 136 -11.71 -9.90 -0.11
C GLY A 136 -11.99 -11.40 -0.03
N LEU A 137 -13.23 -11.83 -0.26
CA LEU A 137 -13.61 -13.24 -0.32
C LEU A 137 -12.87 -13.97 -1.46
N MET A 138 -12.78 -13.34 -2.63
CA MET A 138 -12.07 -13.91 -3.78
C MET A 138 -10.56 -13.98 -3.55
N MET A 139 -9.95 -12.94 -2.96
CA MET A 139 -8.54 -12.97 -2.57
C MET A 139 -8.27 -14.10 -1.59
N PHE A 140 -9.13 -14.28 -0.57
CA PHE A 140 -9.01 -15.36 0.40
C PHE A 140 -9.08 -16.74 -0.27
N ALA A 141 -10.02 -16.93 -1.19
CA ALA A 141 -10.20 -18.17 -1.93
C ALA A 141 -9.04 -18.46 -2.90
N LEU A 142 -8.53 -17.42 -3.58
CA LEU A 142 -7.50 -17.53 -4.61
C LEU A 142 -6.08 -17.61 -4.03
N ALA A 143 -5.86 -17.15 -2.80
CA ALA A 143 -4.56 -17.12 -2.12
C ALA A 143 -3.70 -18.41 -2.26
N PRO A 144 -4.24 -19.64 -2.14
CA PRO A 144 -3.43 -20.86 -2.28
C PRO A 144 -2.90 -21.04 -3.69
N VAL A 145 -3.73 -20.76 -4.68
CA VAL A 145 -3.38 -20.85 -6.10
C VAL A 145 -2.41 -19.73 -6.45
N PHE A 146 -2.73 -18.50 -6.04
CA PHE A 146 -1.92 -17.32 -6.31
C PHE A 146 -0.49 -17.44 -5.75
N SER A 147 -0.34 -18.04 -4.57
CA SER A 147 0.99 -18.29 -3.97
C SER A 147 1.91 -19.18 -4.82
N GLN A 148 1.34 -19.93 -5.77
CA GLN A 148 2.08 -20.73 -6.74
C GLN A 148 2.26 -20.00 -8.09
N LEU A 149 1.43 -18.98 -8.34
CA LEU A 149 1.38 -18.21 -9.58
C LEU A 149 2.22 -16.92 -9.52
N VAL A 150 2.90 -16.62 -8.42
CA VAL A 150 3.76 -15.43 -8.26
C VAL A 150 4.70 -15.19 -9.45
N ARG A 151 5.19 -16.26 -10.07
CA ARG A 151 6.05 -16.19 -11.28
C ARG A 151 5.40 -15.49 -12.49
N PHE A 152 4.08 -15.36 -12.53
CA PHE A 152 3.33 -14.73 -13.61
C PHE A 152 3.16 -13.23 -13.43
N PHE A 153 3.52 -12.69 -12.27
CA PHE A 153 3.49 -11.26 -11.96
C PHE A 153 4.91 -10.74 -11.70
N PRO A 154 5.73 -10.60 -12.75
CA PRO A 154 7.11 -10.17 -12.60
C PRO A 154 7.19 -8.72 -12.08
N PRO A 155 8.35 -8.29 -11.54
CA PRO A 155 8.58 -6.92 -11.09
C PRO A 155 8.22 -5.84 -12.12
N LEU A 156 8.27 -6.19 -13.42
CA LEU A 156 7.79 -5.37 -14.53
C LEU A 156 6.34 -4.93 -14.33
N VAL A 157 5.42 -5.88 -14.11
CA VAL A 157 3.99 -5.59 -13.97
C VAL A 157 3.73 -4.80 -12.70
N THR A 158 4.26 -5.26 -11.56
CA THR A 158 4.06 -4.58 -10.27
C THR A 158 4.60 -3.16 -10.28
N GLY A 159 5.83 -2.97 -10.78
CA GLY A 159 6.47 -1.66 -10.79
C GLY A 159 5.73 -0.68 -11.70
N THR A 160 5.24 -1.14 -12.86
CA THR A 160 4.42 -0.33 -13.76
C THR A 160 3.09 0.06 -13.11
N VAL A 161 2.38 -0.87 -12.45
CA VAL A 161 1.10 -0.55 -11.80
C VAL A 161 1.29 0.42 -10.65
N ILE A 162 2.30 0.23 -9.79
CA ILE A 162 2.62 1.16 -8.70
C ILE A 162 2.96 2.56 -9.23
N LEU A 163 3.69 2.64 -10.36
CA LEU A 163 3.99 3.90 -11.02
C LEU A 163 2.71 4.59 -11.50
N VAL A 164 1.80 3.86 -12.17
CA VAL A 164 0.50 4.40 -12.60
C VAL A 164 -0.32 4.90 -11.40
N ILE A 165 -0.37 4.15 -10.29
CA ILE A 165 -1.07 4.58 -9.07
C ILE A 165 -0.54 5.94 -8.58
N GLY A 166 0.78 6.06 -8.41
CA GLY A 166 1.38 7.29 -7.90
C GLY A 166 1.17 8.49 -8.85
N LEU A 167 1.23 8.27 -10.16
CA LEU A 167 1.00 9.34 -11.15
C LEU A 167 -0.48 9.72 -11.28
N SER A 168 -1.39 8.75 -11.30
CA SER A 168 -2.83 9.00 -11.39
C SER A 168 -3.37 9.74 -10.18
N LEU A 169 -2.82 9.52 -8.98
CA LEU A 169 -3.26 10.19 -7.76
C LEU A 169 -2.72 11.62 -7.61
N MET A 170 -1.84 12.08 -8.51
CA MET A 170 -1.43 13.49 -8.53
C MET A 170 -2.60 14.43 -8.82
N SER A 171 -3.61 13.99 -9.57
CA SER A 171 -4.82 14.79 -9.80
C SER A 171 -5.59 15.04 -8.50
N VAL A 172 -5.56 14.09 -7.56
CA VAL A 172 -6.20 14.22 -6.25
C VAL A 172 -5.47 15.27 -5.40
N ALA A 173 -4.13 15.20 -5.33
CA ALA A 173 -3.36 16.23 -4.64
C ALA A 173 -3.58 17.62 -5.25
N GLY A 174 -3.63 17.72 -6.58
CA GLY A 174 -3.98 18.96 -7.28
C GLY A 174 -5.39 19.46 -6.94
N GLY A 175 -6.38 18.57 -6.93
CA GLY A 175 -7.76 18.86 -6.57
C GLY A 175 -7.89 19.43 -5.17
N TRP A 176 -7.18 18.87 -4.19
CA TRP A 176 -7.13 19.40 -2.82
C TRP A 176 -6.51 20.79 -2.71
N VAL A 177 -5.57 21.15 -3.59
CA VAL A 177 -5.04 22.52 -3.64
C VAL A 177 -6.04 23.48 -4.28
N ILE A 178 -6.80 23.01 -5.28
CA ILE A 178 -7.86 23.79 -5.92
C ILE A 178 -9.03 24.04 -4.97
N ASP A 179 -9.39 23.05 -4.16
CA ASP A 179 -10.43 23.15 -3.12
C ASP A 179 -11.78 23.63 -3.68
N GLY A 180 -12.23 23.01 -4.77
CA GLY A 180 -13.51 23.31 -5.41
C GLY A 180 -13.58 24.67 -6.15
N ALA A 181 -12.50 25.44 -6.20
CA ALA A 181 -12.46 26.72 -6.90
C ALA A 181 -12.58 26.54 -8.43
N THR A 182 -13.43 27.36 -9.07
CA THR A 182 -13.73 27.28 -10.51
C THR A 182 -12.65 27.91 -11.40
N ASP A 183 -11.92 28.90 -10.89
CA ASP A 183 -10.92 29.69 -11.64
C ASP A 183 -9.47 29.23 -11.37
N GLY A 184 -9.31 27.98 -10.92
CA GLY A 184 -8.03 27.43 -10.48
C GLY A 184 -7.72 27.70 -9.01
N ALA A 185 -6.61 27.16 -8.53
CA ALA A 185 -6.29 27.16 -7.12
C ALA A 185 -6.04 28.58 -6.56
N PRO A 186 -6.67 28.97 -5.44
CA PRO A 186 -6.36 30.20 -4.74
C PRO A 186 -4.86 30.30 -4.41
N PRO A 187 -4.20 31.46 -4.61
CA PRO A 187 -2.77 31.60 -4.33
C PRO A 187 -2.39 31.22 -2.89
N VAL A 188 -3.28 31.45 -1.93
CA VAL A 188 -3.10 31.05 -0.53
C VAL A 188 -3.04 29.52 -0.37
N ASN A 189 -3.89 28.77 -1.09
CA ASN A 189 -3.88 27.31 -1.06
C ASN A 189 -2.59 26.77 -1.69
N VAL A 190 -2.16 27.35 -2.81
CA VAL A 190 -0.89 26.98 -3.45
C VAL A 190 0.30 27.27 -2.50
N ALA A 191 0.31 28.41 -1.82
CA ALA A 191 1.35 28.76 -0.85
C ALA A 191 1.36 27.81 0.35
N LEU A 192 0.20 27.42 0.88
CA LEU A 192 0.09 26.44 1.97
C LEU A 192 0.56 25.05 1.54
N ALA A 193 0.19 24.60 0.35
CA ALA A 193 0.61 23.32 -0.21
C ALA A 193 2.14 23.29 -0.41
N ALA A 194 2.69 24.33 -1.05
CA ALA A 194 4.12 24.47 -1.28
C ALA A 194 4.90 24.60 0.03
N GLY A 195 4.38 25.36 1.00
CA GLY A 195 4.97 25.52 2.33
C GLY A 195 4.98 24.20 3.10
N THR A 196 3.87 23.45 3.06
CA THR A 196 3.78 22.11 3.66
C THR A 196 4.79 21.16 3.04
N LEU A 197 4.87 21.11 1.70
CA LEU A 197 5.84 20.30 0.99
C LEU A 197 7.29 20.70 1.33
N ALA A 198 7.57 22.00 1.40
CA ALA A 198 8.89 22.50 1.80
C ALA A 198 9.25 22.05 3.21
N VAL A 199 8.33 22.11 4.17
CA VAL A 199 8.55 21.60 5.53
C VAL A 199 8.85 20.10 5.51
N ILE A 200 8.10 19.30 4.76
CA ILE A 200 8.36 17.86 4.62
C ILE A 200 9.79 17.62 4.12
N VAL A 201 10.21 18.31 3.05
CA VAL A 201 11.56 18.18 2.48
C VAL A 201 12.64 18.65 3.45
N LEU A 202 12.41 19.74 4.19
CA LEU A 202 13.35 20.25 5.19
C LEU A 202 13.51 19.27 6.36
N ILE A 203 12.42 18.66 6.82
CA ILE A 203 12.48 17.62 7.86
C ILE A 203 13.24 16.40 7.34
N GLU A 204 12.96 15.93 6.13
CA GLU A 204 13.66 14.79 5.53
C GLU A 204 15.17 15.03 5.41
N ARG A 205 15.56 16.27 5.08
CA ARG A 205 16.96 16.65 4.88
C ARG A 205 17.74 16.85 6.18
N PHE A 206 17.14 17.51 7.17
CA PHE A 206 17.86 18.02 8.34
C PHE A 206 17.53 17.29 9.65
N ALA A 207 16.39 16.59 9.72
CA ALA A 207 16.00 15.91 10.95
C ALA A 207 16.72 14.56 11.10
N PRO A 208 16.91 14.08 12.34
CA PRO A 208 17.38 12.72 12.60
C PRO A 208 16.50 11.66 11.91
N PRO A 209 17.04 10.48 11.56
CA PRO A 209 16.30 9.44 10.82
C PRO A 209 14.97 9.01 11.44
N ALA A 210 14.84 9.11 12.77
CA ALA A 210 13.58 8.82 13.46
C ALA A 210 12.48 9.84 13.16
N LEU A 211 12.84 11.13 13.05
CA LEU A 211 11.93 12.25 12.75
C LEU A 211 11.70 12.38 11.25
N GLY A 212 12.71 12.12 10.41
CA GLY A 212 12.56 12.09 8.95
C GLY A 212 11.43 11.17 8.49
N ARG A 213 11.28 9.99 9.10
CA ARG A 213 10.16 9.06 8.80
C ARG A 213 8.77 9.59 9.12
N LEU A 214 8.70 10.65 9.94
CA LEU A 214 7.47 11.34 10.30
C LEU A 214 7.34 12.66 9.52
N SER A 215 8.18 12.91 8.51
CA SER A 215 8.23 14.18 7.78
C SER A 215 6.87 14.59 7.23
N ILE A 216 6.12 13.64 6.66
CA ILE A 216 4.77 13.89 6.13
C ILE A 216 3.81 14.26 7.27
N LEU A 217 3.78 13.50 8.37
CA LEU A 217 2.91 13.76 9.52
C LEU A 217 3.24 15.11 10.18
N LEU A 218 4.53 15.39 10.40
CA LEU A 218 4.99 16.65 10.97
C LEU A 218 4.75 17.82 10.02
N GLY A 219 4.90 17.61 8.71
CA GLY A 219 4.53 18.56 7.68
C GLY A 219 3.06 18.94 7.73
N LEU A 220 2.16 17.95 7.85
CA LEU A 220 0.73 18.19 8.05
C LEU A 220 0.47 19.01 9.32
N VAL A 221 1.11 18.68 10.45
CA VAL A 221 0.95 19.44 11.70
C VAL A 221 1.40 20.89 11.52
N VAL A 222 2.61 21.12 11.00
CA VAL A 222 3.17 22.47 10.81
C VAL A 222 2.35 23.27 9.79
N GLY A 223 1.95 22.64 8.68
CA GLY A 223 1.11 23.27 7.65
C GLY A 223 -0.26 23.66 8.19
N THR A 224 -0.88 22.80 9.00
CA THR A 224 -2.15 23.10 9.67
C THR A 224 -2.01 24.26 10.65
N LEU A 225 -0.95 24.27 11.46
CA LEU A 225 -0.68 25.37 12.37
C LEU A 225 -0.45 26.70 11.64
N ALA A 226 0.19 26.67 10.47
CA ALA A 226 0.35 27.85 9.62
C ALA A 226 -0.98 28.34 9.00
N ALA A 227 -1.97 27.46 8.87
CA ALA A 227 -3.30 27.80 8.35
C ALA A 227 -4.25 28.39 9.42
N VAL A 228 -3.96 28.20 10.71
CA VAL A 228 -4.75 28.78 11.83
C VAL A 228 -4.92 30.31 11.73
N PRO A 229 -3.86 31.14 11.57
CA PRO A 229 -4.01 32.60 11.47
C PRO A 229 -4.75 33.04 10.20
N LEU A 230 -4.88 32.16 9.20
CA LEU A 230 -5.62 32.42 7.96
C LEU A 230 -7.12 32.11 8.11
N GLY A 231 -7.56 31.57 9.26
CA GLY A 231 -8.96 31.22 9.50
C GLY A 231 -9.45 30.01 8.69
N LEU A 232 -8.53 29.18 8.17
CA LEU A 232 -8.84 28.05 7.30
C LEU A 232 -9.01 26.72 8.07
N VAL A 233 -8.88 26.75 9.39
CA VAL A 233 -8.99 25.57 10.26
C VAL A 233 -10.28 25.67 11.07
N ASP A 234 -11.20 24.74 10.86
CA ASP A 234 -12.41 24.60 11.67
C ASP A 234 -12.27 23.41 12.63
N VAL A 235 -12.31 23.71 13.94
CA VAL A 235 -12.23 22.70 15.02
C VAL A 235 -13.56 22.51 15.75
N SER A 236 -14.63 23.16 15.30
CA SER A 236 -15.95 23.10 15.95
C SER A 236 -16.44 21.66 16.09
N GLY A 237 -16.32 20.85 15.04
CA GLY A 237 -16.70 19.43 15.02
C GLY A 237 -15.91 18.53 15.98
N VAL A 238 -14.71 18.94 16.43
CA VAL A 238 -13.88 18.12 17.34
C VAL A 238 -14.47 18.04 18.74
N GLY A 239 -15.13 19.12 19.19
CA GLY A 239 -15.78 19.18 20.51
C GLY A 239 -17.00 18.27 20.61
N GLU A 240 -17.71 18.08 19.51
CA GLU A 240 -18.98 17.36 19.43
C GLU A 240 -18.81 15.84 19.36
N GLN A 241 -17.65 15.36 18.90
CA GLN A 241 -17.39 13.93 18.78
C GLN A 241 -17.16 13.24 20.13
N PRO A 242 -17.66 12.02 20.34
CA PRO A 242 -17.42 11.26 21.56
C PRO A 242 -15.96 10.80 21.65
N TRP A 243 -15.48 10.63 22.88
CA TRP A 243 -14.13 10.10 23.15
C TRP A 243 -13.99 8.62 22.80
N VAL A 244 -15.08 7.85 22.92
CA VAL A 244 -15.12 6.44 22.56
C VAL A 244 -16.27 6.23 21.59
N GLY A 245 -15.97 5.63 20.44
CA GLY A 245 -16.96 5.26 19.44
C GLY A 245 -16.59 3.95 18.77
N PHE A 246 -17.59 3.23 18.31
CA PHE A 246 -17.41 1.95 17.64
C PHE A 246 -17.87 2.08 16.19
N SER A 247 -17.09 1.53 15.25
CA SER A 247 -17.51 1.47 13.86
C SER A 247 -18.63 0.44 13.74
N THR A 248 -19.87 0.89 13.51
CA THR A 248 -21.01 -0.01 13.34
C THR A 248 -20.94 -0.69 11.97
N PRO A 249 -21.07 -2.02 11.90
CA PRO A 249 -21.17 -2.71 10.62
C PRO A 249 -22.28 -2.13 9.73
N PHE A 250 -21.98 -1.93 8.44
CA PHE A 250 -22.94 -1.46 7.43
C PHE A 250 -23.63 -0.13 7.76
N GLN A 251 -22.90 0.83 8.34
CA GLN A 251 -23.43 2.12 8.77
C GLN A 251 -24.07 2.91 7.62
N PHE A 252 -23.48 2.84 6.43
CA PHE A 252 -23.98 3.58 5.25
C PHE A 252 -24.92 2.75 4.37
N GLY A 253 -25.48 1.66 4.91
CA GLY A 253 -26.44 0.80 4.25
C GLY A 253 -25.89 -0.58 3.89
N LEU A 254 -26.79 -1.44 3.41
CA LEU A 254 -26.45 -2.82 3.05
C LEU A 254 -25.61 -2.88 1.76
N PRO A 255 -24.67 -3.84 1.68
CA PRO A 255 -23.84 -4.01 0.50
C PRO A 255 -24.68 -4.44 -0.71
N THR A 256 -24.37 -3.87 -1.87
CA THR A 256 -24.93 -4.28 -3.16
C THR A 256 -23.82 -4.78 -4.07
N PHE A 257 -24.16 -5.66 -5.03
CA PHE A 257 -23.17 -6.36 -5.84
C PHE A 257 -23.35 -6.12 -7.34
N PRO A 258 -23.20 -4.89 -7.86
CA PRO A 258 -23.16 -4.67 -9.30
C PRO A 258 -22.00 -5.45 -9.93
N ALA A 259 -22.28 -6.21 -11.00
CA ALA A 259 -21.28 -7.10 -11.59
C ALA A 259 -20.03 -6.34 -12.07
N ALA A 260 -20.20 -5.17 -12.68
CA ALA A 260 -19.09 -4.32 -13.13
C ALA A 260 -18.21 -3.84 -11.96
N ALA A 261 -18.83 -3.43 -10.84
CA ALA A 261 -18.12 -3.01 -9.64
C ALA A 261 -17.30 -4.18 -9.04
N VAL A 262 -17.91 -5.37 -8.96
CA VAL A 262 -17.22 -6.59 -8.50
C VAL A 262 -16.04 -6.91 -9.39
N ILE A 263 -16.21 -6.92 -10.72
CA ILE A 263 -15.13 -7.23 -11.67
C ILE A 263 -13.98 -6.21 -11.55
N SER A 264 -14.30 -4.92 -11.47
CA SER A 264 -13.31 -3.84 -11.29
C SER A 264 -12.52 -4.05 -9.99
N MET A 265 -13.20 -4.34 -8.88
CA MET A 265 -12.54 -4.59 -7.60
C MET A 265 -11.74 -5.89 -7.58
N LEU A 266 -12.12 -6.92 -8.35
CA LEU A 266 -11.33 -8.14 -8.49
C LEU A 266 -10.00 -7.89 -9.21
N ILE A 267 -9.97 -7.00 -10.20
CA ILE A 267 -8.73 -6.58 -10.86
C ILE A 267 -7.81 -5.91 -9.83
N VAL A 268 -8.35 -5.00 -9.03
CA VAL A 268 -7.63 -4.39 -7.89
C VAL A 268 -7.15 -5.46 -6.91
N GLY A 269 -7.97 -6.47 -6.60
CA GLY A 269 -7.60 -7.61 -5.76
C GLY A 269 -6.37 -8.35 -6.26
N LEU A 270 -6.23 -8.56 -7.57
CA LEU A 270 -5.02 -9.17 -8.15
C LEU A 270 -3.78 -8.27 -7.98
N VAL A 271 -3.95 -6.95 -8.11
CA VAL A 271 -2.87 -5.98 -7.84
C VAL A 271 -2.45 -6.06 -6.37
N ILE A 272 -3.40 -6.05 -5.44
CA ILE A 272 -3.16 -6.19 -3.99
C ILE A 272 -2.38 -7.47 -3.69
N MET A 273 -2.85 -8.61 -4.22
CA MET A 273 -2.18 -9.89 -3.99
C MET A 273 -0.75 -9.91 -4.51
N THR A 274 -0.49 -9.18 -5.60
CA THR A 274 0.85 -9.07 -6.16
C THR A 274 1.75 -8.15 -5.32
N GLU A 275 1.24 -6.99 -4.91
CA GLU A 275 1.91 -6.03 -4.04
C GLU A 275 2.32 -6.70 -2.71
N THR A 276 1.36 -7.32 -2.02
CA THR A 276 1.62 -7.98 -0.75
C THR A 276 2.57 -9.18 -0.92
N THR A 277 2.56 -9.85 -2.07
CA THR A 277 3.57 -10.88 -2.33
C THR A 277 4.98 -10.29 -2.34
N GLY A 278 5.18 -9.14 -3.00
CA GLY A 278 6.45 -8.42 -3.01
C GLY A 278 6.91 -8.02 -1.61
N ASP A 279 5.99 -7.49 -0.80
CA ASP A 279 6.27 -7.08 0.58
C ASP A 279 6.58 -8.27 1.50
N ILE A 280 5.86 -9.38 1.35
CA ILE A 280 6.15 -10.61 2.11
C ILE A 280 7.53 -11.16 1.73
N VAL A 281 7.91 -11.15 0.45
CA VAL A 281 9.25 -11.55 -0.01
C VAL A 281 10.30 -10.63 0.60
N ALA A 282 10.14 -9.31 0.46
CA ALA A 282 11.10 -8.33 0.98
C ALA A 282 11.27 -8.45 2.50
N VAL A 283 10.18 -8.56 3.26
CA VAL A 283 10.27 -8.75 4.72
C VAL A 283 10.90 -10.09 5.08
N SER A 284 10.58 -11.16 4.35
CA SER A 284 11.18 -12.49 4.58
C SER A 284 12.69 -12.47 4.41
N GLU A 285 13.18 -11.73 3.40
CA GLU A 285 14.62 -11.50 3.18
C GLU A 285 15.23 -10.65 4.30
N ILE A 286 14.63 -9.50 4.64
CA ILE A 286 15.12 -8.61 5.71
C ILE A 286 15.24 -9.33 7.05
N VAL A 287 14.27 -10.19 7.37
CA VAL A 287 14.22 -10.89 8.66
C VAL A 287 14.92 -12.25 8.64
N ASP A 288 15.53 -12.65 7.52
CA ASP A 288 16.20 -13.94 7.31
C ASP A 288 15.31 -15.16 7.57
N ARG A 289 14.01 -15.07 7.27
CA ARG A 289 13.05 -16.18 7.43
C ARG A 289 12.64 -16.72 6.07
N PRO A 290 12.83 -18.01 5.76
CA PRO A 290 12.52 -18.54 4.44
C PRO A 290 11.03 -18.44 4.13
N LEU A 291 10.72 -17.90 2.95
CA LEU A 291 9.36 -17.82 2.44
C LEU A 291 8.94 -19.18 1.87
N THR A 292 7.76 -19.65 2.26
CA THR A 292 7.14 -20.85 1.70
C THR A 292 5.84 -20.46 1.00
N PRO A 293 5.39 -21.18 -0.04
CA PRO A 293 4.10 -20.91 -0.68
C PRO A 293 2.93 -20.91 0.32
N ARG A 294 3.01 -21.77 1.36
CA ARG A 294 2.02 -21.79 2.45
C ARG A 294 2.01 -20.47 3.22
N ARG A 295 3.16 -19.97 3.67
CA ARG A 295 3.25 -18.70 4.39
C ARG A 295 2.76 -17.54 3.53
N LEU A 296 3.10 -17.55 2.25
CA LEU A 296 2.60 -16.56 1.31
C LEU A 296 1.07 -16.62 1.19
N ALA A 297 0.50 -17.81 0.96
CA ALA A 297 -0.96 -17.99 0.91
C ALA A 297 -1.65 -17.57 2.22
N ASP A 298 -1.05 -17.85 3.37
CA ASP A 298 -1.58 -17.43 4.67
C ASP A 298 -1.57 -15.91 4.82
N GLY A 299 -0.52 -15.24 4.32
CA GLY A 299 -0.45 -13.78 4.23
C GLY A 299 -1.54 -13.18 3.35
N LEU A 300 -1.71 -13.71 2.13
CA LEU A 300 -2.74 -13.26 1.18
C LEU A 300 -4.17 -13.51 1.69
N ARG A 301 -4.38 -14.58 2.47
CA ARG A 301 -5.65 -14.81 3.17
C ARG A 301 -5.93 -13.76 4.24
N ALA A 302 -4.90 -13.28 4.93
CA ALA A 302 -5.09 -12.20 5.90
C ALA A 302 -5.45 -10.90 5.21
N ASP A 303 -4.86 -10.56 4.07
CA ASP A 303 -5.28 -9.38 3.29
C ASP A 303 -6.73 -9.52 2.83
N GLY A 304 -7.10 -10.69 2.30
CA GLY A 304 -8.46 -10.98 1.86
C GLY A 304 -9.48 -10.88 3.00
N LEU A 305 -9.18 -11.47 4.16
CA LEU A 305 -10.07 -11.40 5.32
C LEU A 305 -10.16 -9.97 5.88
N THR A 306 -9.05 -9.23 5.93
CA THR A 306 -9.04 -7.83 6.36
C THR A 306 -9.85 -6.96 5.38
N THR A 307 -9.77 -7.25 4.08
CA THR A 307 -10.59 -6.60 3.05
C THR A 307 -12.09 -6.92 3.21
N VAL A 308 -12.46 -8.15 3.56
CA VAL A 308 -13.86 -8.48 3.90
C VAL A 308 -14.32 -7.68 5.11
N LEU A 309 -13.52 -7.64 6.19
CA LEU A 309 -13.81 -6.81 7.35
C LEU A 309 -13.92 -5.34 6.96
N GLY A 310 -13.12 -4.90 5.99
CA GLY A 310 -13.16 -3.56 5.49
C GLY A 310 -14.52 -3.18 4.94
N GLY A 311 -15.07 -3.97 4.01
CA GLY A 311 -16.41 -3.72 3.50
C GLY A 311 -17.52 -3.90 4.55
N VAL A 312 -17.34 -4.74 5.56
CA VAL A 312 -18.29 -4.87 6.69
C VAL A 312 -18.31 -3.61 7.57
N PHE A 313 -17.14 -3.05 7.87
CA PHE A 313 -16.96 -1.88 8.73
C PHE A 313 -16.85 -0.56 7.93
N ASN A 314 -17.36 -0.54 6.70
CA ASN A 314 -17.49 0.66 5.86
C ASN A 314 -16.16 1.32 5.43
N THR A 315 -15.10 0.53 5.29
CA THR A 315 -13.78 0.98 4.82
C THR A 315 -13.39 0.25 3.52
N PHE A 316 -12.11 0.22 3.17
CA PHE A 316 -11.59 -0.02 1.83
C PHE A 316 -10.73 -1.30 1.77
N PRO A 317 -10.26 -1.74 0.59
CA PRO A 317 -9.38 -2.90 0.46
C PRO A 317 -8.02 -2.73 1.14
N TYR A 318 -7.55 -3.80 1.79
CA TYR A 318 -6.31 -3.80 2.56
C TYR A 318 -5.19 -4.58 1.88
N THR A 319 -3.97 -4.07 2.08
CA THR A 319 -2.71 -4.65 1.59
C THR A 319 -1.63 -4.51 2.66
N ALA A 320 -0.51 -5.22 2.49
CA ALA A 320 0.68 -4.97 3.29
C ALA A 320 1.22 -3.55 3.03
N PHE A 321 1.61 -2.85 4.10
CA PHE A 321 2.04 -1.46 3.97
C PHE A 321 3.55 -1.36 3.70
N ALA A 322 3.92 -1.10 2.44
CA ALA A 322 5.30 -1.07 1.98
C ALA A 322 6.21 -0.07 2.73
N GLN A 323 5.68 1.07 3.20
CA GLN A 323 6.47 2.01 4.01
C GLN A 323 7.00 1.35 5.30
N ASN A 324 6.18 0.51 5.94
CA ASN A 324 6.59 -0.19 7.15
C ASN A 324 7.57 -1.33 6.86
N VAL A 325 7.53 -1.93 5.67
CA VAL A 325 8.58 -2.87 5.22
C VAL A 325 9.93 -2.16 5.15
N GLY A 326 9.96 -0.95 4.56
CA GLY A 326 11.14 -0.09 4.55
C GLY A 326 11.63 0.26 5.95
N LEU A 327 10.70 0.55 6.87
CA LEU A 327 11.01 0.82 8.28
C LEU A 327 11.72 -0.36 8.96
N VAL A 328 11.25 -1.60 8.73
CA VAL A 328 11.88 -2.82 9.28
C VAL A 328 13.30 -2.98 8.73
N SER A 329 13.51 -2.73 7.43
CA SER A 329 14.83 -2.81 6.78
C SER A 329 15.86 -1.88 7.44
N ILE A 330 15.48 -0.63 7.70
CA ILE A 330 16.40 0.39 8.21
C ILE A 330 16.58 0.29 9.72
N THR A 331 15.54 -0.06 10.48
CA THR A 331 15.64 -0.22 11.94
C THR A 331 16.33 -1.50 12.37
N GLY A 332 16.31 -2.54 11.52
CA GLY A 332 16.77 -3.89 11.87
C GLY A 332 15.90 -4.57 12.94
N VAL A 333 14.76 -4.00 13.31
CA VAL A 333 13.86 -4.57 14.32
C VAL A 333 12.97 -5.62 13.66
N LYS A 334 13.39 -6.89 13.76
CA LYS A 334 12.76 -8.02 13.06
C LYS A 334 11.50 -8.57 13.74
N SER A 335 11.25 -8.21 15.00
CA SER A 335 10.18 -8.83 15.81
C SER A 335 8.79 -8.51 15.27
N ARG A 336 8.00 -9.56 14.99
CA ARG A 336 6.60 -9.42 14.55
C ARG A 336 5.69 -8.81 15.61
N TRP A 337 6.07 -8.93 16.88
CA TRP A 337 5.29 -8.42 18.01
C TRP A 337 5.29 -6.89 18.07
N VAL A 338 6.27 -6.23 17.45
CA VAL A 338 6.26 -4.78 17.25
C VAL A 338 5.12 -4.38 16.33
N ALA A 339 4.94 -5.08 15.21
CA ALA A 339 3.80 -4.87 14.31
C ALA A 339 2.47 -5.22 14.99
N THR A 340 2.43 -6.29 15.79
CA THR A 340 1.24 -6.60 16.62
C THR A 340 0.90 -5.48 17.59
N CYS A 341 1.90 -4.94 18.29
CA CYS A 341 1.73 -3.83 19.22
C CYS A 341 1.21 -2.57 18.50
N ALA A 342 1.76 -2.26 17.33
CA ALA A 342 1.27 -1.18 16.48
C ALA A 342 -0.18 -1.41 16.03
N GLY A 343 -0.54 -2.65 15.64
CA GLY A 343 -1.91 -3.00 15.30
C GLY A 343 -2.89 -2.83 16.46
N VAL A 344 -2.50 -3.20 17.68
CA VAL A 344 -3.30 -2.95 18.90
C VAL A 344 -3.46 -1.45 19.17
N MET A 345 -2.41 -0.66 18.95
CA MET A 345 -2.50 0.80 19.05
C MET A 345 -3.46 1.39 18.00
N LEU A 346 -3.43 0.91 16.75
CA LEU A 346 -4.36 1.33 15.71
C LEU A 346 -5.81 0.98 16.04
N ILE A 347 -6.06 -0.22 16.59
CA ILE A 347 -7.39 -0.58 17.11
C ILE A 347 -7.84 0.43 18.17
N ALA A 348 -6.97 0.76 19.13
CA ALA A 348 -7.29 1.74 20.17
C ALA A 348 -7.55 3.13 19.58
N LEU A 349 -6.76 3.59 18.60
CA LEU A 349 -6.95 4.87 17.91
C LEU A 349 -8.26 4.90 17.11
N GLY A 350 -8.60 3.80 16.43
CA GLY A 350 -9.87 3.66 15.69
C GLY A 350 -11.12 3.65 16.57
N LEU A 351 -10.95 3.49 17.89
CA LEU A 351 -12.05 3.63 18.86
C LEU A 351 -12.19 5.06 19.40
N VAL A 352 -11.41 6.03 18.89
CA VAL A 352 -11.42 7.43 19.34
C VAL A 352 -11.86 8.36 18.19
N PRO A 353 -13.17 8.55 17.96
CA PRO A 353 -13.72 9.40 16.89
C PRO A 353 -13.16 10.82 16.84
N LYS A 354 -12.83 11.39 18.00
CA LYS A 354 -12.18 12.71 18.08
C LYS A 354 -10.90 12.82 17.25
N LEU A 355 -10.12 11.75 17.14
CA LEU A 355 -8.92 11.76 16.29
C LEU A 355 -9.28 11.86 14.82
N GLY A 356 -10.37 11.22 14.39
CA GLY A 356 -10.91 11.38 13.04
C GLY A 356 -11.29 12.83 12.74
N ALA A 357 -12.00 13.50 13.66
CA ALA A 357 -12.38 14.91 13.50
C ALA A 357 -11.18 15.86 13.53
N VAL A 358 -10.12 15.56 14.29
CA VAL A 358 -8.87 16.34 14.23
C VAL A 358 -8.21 16.23 12.86
N VAL A 359 -8.27 15.06 12.23
CA VAL A 359 -7.71 14.91 10.87
C VAL A 359 -8.61 15.55 9.81
N GLU A 360 -9.92 15.51 9.99
CA GLU A 360 -10.87 16.25 9.14
C GLU A 360 -10.64 17.77 9.19
N ALA A 361 -10.23 18.32 10.35
CA ALA A 361 -9.92 19.73 10.51
C ALA A 361 -8.68 20.20 9.72
N VAL A 362 -7.91 19.28 9.12
CA VAL A 362 -6.73 19.62 8.32
C VAL A 362 -7.18 20.24 6.98
N PRO A 363 -6.75 21.47 6.65
CA PRO A 363 -7.14 22.11 5.41
C PRO A 363 -6.72 21.29 4.18
N LEU A 364 -7.60 21.21 3.16
CA LEU A 364 -7.31 20.45 1.94
C LEU A 364 -6.03 20.94 1.24
N ALA A 365 -5.74 22.25 1.25
CA ALA A 365 -4.48 22.77 0.71
C ALA A 365 -3.22 22.17 1.37
N VAL A 366 -3.25 21.95 2.69
CA VAL A 366 -2.15 21.32 3.46
C VAL A 366 -2.05 19.84 3.09
N LEU A 367 -3.20 19.15 2.99
CA LEU A 367 -3.26 17.78 2.48
C LEU A 367 -2.76 17.68 1.03
N GLY A 368 -2.98 18.69 0.19
CA GLY A 368 -2.44 18.78 -1.16
C GLY A 368 -0.91 18.75 -1.19
N GLY A 369 -0.27 19.57 -0.35
CA GLY A 369 1.19 19.57 -0.20
C GLY A 369 1.75 18.22 0.29
N ALA A 370 1.10 17.62 1.29
CA ALA A 370 1.45 16.27 1.76
C ALA A 370 1.15 15.18 0.72
N GLY A 371 0.08 15.33 -0.05
CA GLY A 371 -0.35 14.45 -1.13
C GLY A 371 0.68 14.36 -2.24
N VAL A 372 1.25 15.51 -2.65
CA VAL A 372 2.38 15.54 -3.61
C VAL A 372 3.54 14.68 -3.11
N ALA A 373 3.89 14.78 -1.82
CA ALA A 373 4.94 13.94 -1.23
C ALA A 373 4.54 12.46 -1.17
N LEU A 374 3.34 12.14 -0.68
CA LEU A 374 2.82 10.78 -0.55
C LEU A 374 2.77 10.05 -1.90
N PHE A 375 2.06 10.62 -2.87
CA PHE A 375 1.88 9.99 -4.19
C PHE A 375 3.18 10.02 -5.01
N GLY A 376 4.03 11.04 -4.82
CA GLY A 376 5.36 11.11 -5.43
C GLY A 376 6.28 9.98 -4.95
N ILE A 377 6.27 9.69 -3.64
CA ILE A 377 7.01 8.54 -3.08
C ILE A 377 6.46 7.22 -3.60
N VAL A 378 5.13 7.07 -3.74
CA VAL A 378 4.52 5.88 -4.36
C VAL A 378 5.00 5.71 -5.80
N ALA A 379 4.95 6.76 -6.62
CA ALA A 379 5.45 6.73 -8.00
C ALA A 379 6.93 6.34 -8.06
N ALA A 380 7.77 6.95 -7.20
CA ALA A 380 9.19 6.65 -7.09
C ALA A 380 9.46 5.19 -6.66
N SER A 381 8.62 4.61 -5.79
CA SER A 381 8.68 3.19 -5.44
C SER A 381 8.44 2.30 -6.65
N GLY A 382 7.47 2.65 -7.50
CA GLY A 382 7.23 1.97 -8.78
C GLY A 382 8.45 2.00 -9.69
N VAL A 383 9.09 3.17 -9.83
CA VAL A 383 10.37 3.31 -10.56
C VAL A 383 11.46 2.45 -9.94
N ARG A 384 11.58 2.43 -8.61
CA ARG A 384 12.57 1.60 -7.91
C ARG A 384 12.36 0.12 -8.17
N THR A 385 11.12 -0.38 -8.19
CA THR A 385 10.83 -1.76 -8.56
C THR A 385 11.15 -2.02 -10.03
N LEU A 386 10.83 -1.10 -10.94
CA LEU A 386 11.21 -1.22 -12.34
C LEU A 386 12.73 -1.20 -12.56
N SER A 387 13.50 -0.56 -11.68
CA SER A 387 14.97 -0.54 -11.79
C SER A 387 15.62 -1.91 -11.64
N THR A 388 14.91 -2.91 -11.09
CA THR A 388 15.40 -4.30 -11.02
C THR A 388 15.08 -5.10 -12.29
N VAL A 389 14.41 -4.51 -13.28
CA VAL A 389 13.98 -5.16 -14.52
C VAL A 389 14.93 -4.78 -15.66
N ARG A 390 15.22 -5.74 -16.54
CA ARG A 390 15.95 -5.45 -17.78
C ARG A 390 15.00 -4.76 -18.77
N PHE A 391 15.29 -3.51 -19.15
CA PHE A 391 14.53 -2.79 -20.17
C PHE A 391 14.91 -3.23 -21.59
N THR A 392 14.40 -4.38 -22.01
CA THR A 392 14.36 -4.77 -23.43
C THR A 392 13.29 -3.99 -24.17
N ASP A 393 13.33 -3.90 -25.50
CA ASP A 393 12.32 -3.22 -26.33
C ASP A 393 10.90 -3.64 -25.96
N ARG A 394 10.75 -4.92 -25.67
CA ARG A 394 9.49 -5.51 -25.25
C ARG A 394 9.05 -5.05 -23.86
N ASN A 395 9.94 -5.07 -22.89
CA ASN A 395 9.61 -4.63 -21.53
C ASN A 395 9.32 -3.11 -21.51
N VAL A 396 10.09 -2.33 -22.27
CA VAL A 396 9.82 -0.89 -22.50
C VAL A 396 8.43 -0.70 -23.08
N LEU A 397 8.05 -1.48 -24.09
CA LEU A 397 6.72 -1.40 -24.71
C LEU A 397 5.59 -1.69 -23.70
N VAL A 398 5.76 -2.72 -22.85
CA VAL A 398 4.78 -3.03 -21.78
C VAL A 398 4.61 -1.83 -20.84
N VAL A 399 5.71 -1.25 -20.35
CA VAL A 399 5.67 -0.09 -19.45
C VAL A 399 5.03 1.11 -20.15
N ALA A 400 5.48 1.44 -21.35
CA ALA A 400 5.04 2.63 -22.09
C ALA A 400 3.53 2.60 -22.38
N LEU A 401 3.01 1.47 -22.85
CA LEU A 401 1.59 1.33 -23.18
C LEU A 401 0.72 1.29 -21.91
N ALA A 402 1.16 0.60 -20.86
CA ALA A 402 0.41 0.55 -19.62
C ALA A 402 0.36 1.91 -18.90
N VAL A 403 1.47 2.64 -18.87
CA VAL A 403 1.50 4.02 -18.32
C VAL A 403 0.68 4.96 -19.20
N GLY A 404 0.84 4.89 -20.52
CA GLY A 404 0.10 5.73 -21.46
C GLY A 404 -1.41 5.55 -21.32
N VAL A 405 -1.90 4.31 -21.38
CA VAL A 405 -3.33 4.02 -21.21
C VAL A 405 -3.81 4.34 -19.80
N GLY A 406 -3.03 4.00 -18.77
CA GLY A 406 -3.40 4.25 -17.38
C GLY A 406 -3.51 5.73 -17.01
N LEU A 407 -2.81 6.62 -17.72
CA LEU A 407 -2.90 8.07 -17.48
C LEU A 407 -3.97 8.78 -18.32
N LEU A 408 -4.58 8.11 -19.32
CA LEU A 408 -5.57 8.74 -20.19
C LEU A 408 -6.75 9.38 -19.40
N PRO A 409 -7.40 8.69 -18.45
CA PRO A 409 -8.50 9.29 -17.67
C PRO A 409 -8.02 10.44 -16.77
N THR A 410 -6.78 10.38 -16.28
CA THR A 410 -6.20 11.43 -15.44
C THR A 410 -5.90 12.68 -16.25
N VAL A 411 -5.41 12.54 -17.49
CA VAL A 411 -5.06 13.65 -18.38
C VAL A 411 -6.29 14.21 -19.10
N SER A 412 -7.26 13.37 -19.43
CA SER A 412 -8.51 13.75 -20.08
C SER A 412 -9.69 13.04 -19.40
N PRO A 413 -10.25 13.63 -18.33
CA PRO A 413 -11.37 13.03 -17.58
C PRO A 413 -12.61 12.74 -18.45
N THR A 414 -12.78 13.47 -19.54
CA THR A 414 -13.95 13.34 -20.43
C THR A 414 -13.78 12.27 -21.51
N ILE A 415 -12.66 11.53 -21.53
CA ILE A 415 -12.30 10.63 -22.65
C ILE A 415 -13.31 9.49 -22.87
N TYR A 416 -13.96 8.99 -21.81
CA TYR A 416 -14.87 7.85 -21.87
C TYR A 416 -16.34 8.20 -21.62
N GLU A 417 -16.73 9.48 -21.57
CA GLU A 417 -18.12 9.89 -21.25
C GLU A 417 -19.21 9.30 -22.16
N ARG A 418 -18.85 8.93 -23.40
CA ARG A 418 -19.79 8.33 -24.36
C ARG A 418 -19.82 6.80 -24.33
N PHE A 419 -19.02 6.17 -23.48
CA PHE A 419 -18.96 4.72 -23.37
C PHE A 419 -20.06 4.19 -22.43
N PRO A 420 -20.42 2.90 -22.53
CA PRO A 420 -21.33 2.27 -21.58
C PRO A 420 -20.77 2.25 -20.14
N SER A 421 -21.64 2.27 -19.13
CA SER A 421 -21.25 2.30 -17.71
C SER A 421 -20.31 1.16 -17.28
N TRP A 422 -20.50 -0.05 -17.80
CA TRP A 422 -19.60 -1.16 -17.48
C TRP A 422 -18.15 -0.88 -17.91
N PHE A 423 -17.96 -0.09 -18.98
CA PHE A 423 -16.65 0.28 -19.49
C PHE A 423 -16.05 1.40 -18.64
N THR A 424 -16.82 2.43 -18.28
CA THR A 424 -16.34 3.55 -17.45
C THR A 424 -15.89 3.05 -16.07
N ILE A 425 -16.65 2.15 -15.44
CA ILE A 425 -16.29 1.56 -14.12
C ILE A 425 -14.91 0.87 -14.11
N VAL A 426 -14.47 0.35 -15.26
CA VAL A 426 -13.18 -0.38 -15.37
C VAL A 426 -12.08 0.50 -15.94
N PHE A 427 -12.36 1.28 -16.99
CA PHE A 427 -11.35 1.99 -17.76
C PHE A 427 -11.23 3.47 -17.43
N ASP A 428 -12.26 4.08 -16.82
CA ASP A 428 -12.17 5.44 -16.29
C ASP A 428 -11.29 5.49 -15.02
N SER A 429 -11.15 4.34 -14.36
CA SER A 429 -10.05 4.12 -13.44
C SER A 429 -8.73 3.92 -14.20
N GLY A 430 -7.92 4.97 -14.25
CA GLY A 430 -6.56 4.90 -14.82
C GLY A 430 -5.69 3.78 -14.22
N ILE A 431 -5.86 3.52 -12.92
CA ILE A 431 -5.16 2.44 -12.22
C ILE A 431 -5.56 1.06 -12.76
N SER A 432 -6.87 0.81 -12.89
CA SER A 432 -7.37 -0.47 -13.40
C SER A 432 -7.01 -0.67 -14.87
N ALA A 433 -7.17 0.37 -15.69
CA ALA A 433 -6.79 0.35 -17.11
C ALA A 433 -5.29 0.02 -17.28
N GLY A 434 -4.43 0.70 -16.52
CA GLY A 434 -2.97 0.46 -16.54
C GLY A 434 -2.61 -0.96 -16.09
N ALA A 435 -3.26 -1.49 -15.06
CA ALA A 435 -3.05 -2.85 -14.58
C ALA A 435 -3.46 -3.91 -15.61
N ILE A 436 -4.64 -3.77 -16.22
CA ILE A 436 -5.12 -4.67 -17.26
C ILE A 436 -4.13 -4.69 -18.43
N VAL A 437 -3.70 -3.52 -18.91
CA VAL A 437 -2.77 -3.42 -20.04
C VAL A 437 -1.41 -4.01 -19.68
N ALA A 438 -0.85 -3.71 -18.50
CA ALA A 438 0.42 -4.26 -18.06
C ALA A 438 0.39 -5.80 -18.00
N ILE A 439 -0.67 -6.37 -17.40
CA ILE A 439 -0.83 -7.83 -17.28
C ILE A 439 -1.02 -8.45 -18.68
N ALA A 440 -1.94 -7.92 -19.48
CA ALA A 440 -2.25 -8.44 -20.80
C ALA A 440 -1.03 -8.43 -21.72
N LEU A 441 -0.31 -7.31 -21.80
CA LEU A 441 0.88 -7.19 -22.65
C LEU A 441 2.03 -8.06 -22.15
N ASN A 442 2.23 -8.18 -20.83
CA ASN A 442 3.23 -9.09 -20.29
C ASN A 442 2.95 -10.55 -20.67
N LEU A 443 1.68 -10.97 -20.66
CA LEU A 443 1.27 -12.32 -21.07
C LEU A 443 1.38 -12.51 -22.59
N LEU A 444 0.89 -11.55 -23.39
CA LEU A 444 0.87 -11.63 -24.85
C LEU A 444 2.27 -11.62 -25.47
N LEU A 445 3.14 -10.74 -24.98
CA LEU A 445 4.50 -10.63 -25.48
C LEU A 445 5.41 -11.73 -24.87
N GLY A 446 4.90 -12.50 -23.89
CA GLY A 446 5.48 -13.74 -23.34
C GLY A 446 6.49 -13.58 -22.21
N GLY A 447 6.07 -13.27 -20.96
CA GLY A 447 6.95 -12.91 -19.81
C GLY A 447 8.30 -13.65 -19.75
N GLU A 448 9.39 -12.94 -19.42
CA GLU A 448 10.74 -13.51 -19.31
C GLU A 448 10.71 -14.83 -18.52
N ARG A 449 10.78 -15.96 -19.24
CA ARG A 449 10.94 -17.28 -18.62
C ARG A 449 12.31 -17.24 -17.95
N GLY A 450 12.30 -17.23 -16.62
CA GLY A 450 13.45 -16.94 -15.76
C GLY A 450 14.78 -17.41 -16.33
N ALA A 451 15.69 -16.46 -16.54
CA ALA A 451 17.09 -16.71 -16.80
C ALA A 451 17.76 -17.33 -15.56
N ARG A 452 17.52 -18.63 -15.36
CA ARG A 452 18.40 -19.52 -14.58
C ARG A 452 18.65 -20.76 -15.42
N GLY A 453 19.71 -20.70 -16.23
CA GLY A 453 20.31 -21.85 -16.91
C GLY A 453 20.55 -21.61 -18.39
N GLY A 454 21.80 -21.30 -18.77
CA GLY A 454 22.26 -21.37 -20.16
C GLY A 454 23.17 -20.21 -20.56
N ARG A 455 24.46 -20.49 -20.69
CA ARG A 455 25.45 -19.63 -21.33
C ARG A 455 25.04 -19.32 -22.79
N GLY A 456 25.25 -18.08 -23.21
CA GLY A 456 25.50 -17.71 -24.61
C GLY A 456 24.28 -17.35 -25.45
N ALA A 457 23.88 -16.07 -25.42
CA ALA A 457 23.34 -15.38 -26.59
C ALA A 457 23.55 -13.87 -26.41
N THR A 458 24.48 -13.34 -27.21
CA THR A 458 24.73 -11.92 -27.41
C THR A 458 23.54 -11.29 -28.13
N GLU A 459 22.69 -10.55 -27.42
CA GLU A 459 21.89 -9.49 -28.02
C GLU A 459 22.51 -8.16 -27.59
N GLY A 460 23.20 -7.54 -28.56
CA GLY A 460 23.71 -6.17 -28.51
C GLY A 460 22.57 -5.14 -28.56
N PRO A 461 22.91 -3.84 -28.54
CA PRO A 461 21.99 -2.82 -28.06
C PRO A 461 21.01 -2.38 -29.16
N SER A 462 19.73 -2.24 -28.83
CA SER A 462 18.97 -0.98 -28.82
C SER A 462 17.46 -1.23 -28.81
N ALA A 463 16.71 -0.29 -28.21
CA ALA A 463 15.81 0.53 -29.00
C ALA A 463 16.25 2.00 -28.84
N HIS A 464 17.01 2.50 -29.82
CA HIS A 464 17.46 3.89 -29.97
C HIS A 464 18.52 4.41 -28.97
N ASP A 465 19.36 3.50 -28.45
CA ASP A 465 20.69 3.69 -27.83
C ASP A 465 21.04 5.08 -27.32
N ALA A 466 21.27 5.19 -26.00
CA ALA A 466 22.18 6.17 -25.40
C ALA A 466 22.18 7.50 -26.16
N VAL A 467 21.02 8.17 -26.24
CA VAL A 467 20.60 9.17 -27.26
C VAL A 467 21.65 10.25 -27.63
N ARG A 468 22.80 10.35 -26.93
CA ARG A 468 23.93 11.25 -27.20
C ARG A 468 25.35 10.67 -26.99
N GLY A 469 25.54 9.44 -26.55
CA GLY A 469 26.87 8.95 -26.12
C GLY A 469 27.88 8.73 -27.25
N ALA A 470 27.43 8.27 -28.42
CA ALA A 470 28.31 8.05 -29.57
C ALA A 470 28.67 9.34 -30.33
N GLN A 471 27.97 10.46 -30.09
CA GLN A 471 28.36 11.76 -30.65
C GLN A 471 29.62 12.34 -29.99
N LEU A 472 30.04 11.83 -28.83
CA LEU A 472 31.34 12.14 -28.21
C LEU A 472 32.52 11.37 -28.84
N ALA A 473 32.26 10.45 -29.77
CA ALA A 473 33.31 9.82 -30.58
C ALA A 473 33.76 10.68 -31.78
N ALA A 474 33.31 11.95 -31.83
CA ALA A 474 33.50 12.87 -32.95
C ALA A 474 34.54 13.98 -32.69
N ASP A 475 35.63 13.69 -31.98
CA ASP A 475 36.84 14.53 -32.04
C ASP A 475 38.08 13.64 -32.31
N PRO A 476 38.66 13.69 -33.52
CA PRO A 476 39.95 13.05 -33.77
C PRO A 476 41.08 13.95 -33.24
N GLU A 477 41.83 13.48 -32.25
CA GLU A 477 43.18 14.01 -32.01
C GLU A 477 44.03 13.86 -33.29
N PRO A 478 44.78 14.90 -33.71
CA PRO A 478 45.69 14.77 -34.85
C PRO A 478 46.93 13.96 -34.46
N PRO A 479 47.53 13.21 -35.41
CA PRO A 479 48.55 12.22 -35.10
C PRO A 479 49.89 12.86 -34.71
N THR A 480 50.50 12.32 -33.68
CA THR A 480 51.92 12.47 -33.39
C THR A 480 52.77 11.93 -34.55
N ARG A 481 53.48 12.82 -35.26
CA ARG A 481 54.85 12.63 -35.72
C ARG A 481 55.52 13.95 -36.04
#